data_AF-A0A6I5N193-F1
#
_entry.id   AF-A0A6I5N193-F1
#
_cell.length_a   1.000
_cell.length_b   1.000
_cell.length_c   1.000
_cell.angle_alpha   90.00
_cell.angle_beta   90.00
_cell.angle_gamma   90.00
#
_symmetry.space_group_name_H-M   'P 1'
#
loop_
_entity.id
_entity.type
_entity.pdbx_description
1 polymer ?
#
loop_
_entity_poly.entity_id
_entity_poly.type
_entity_poly.pdbx_seq_one_letter_code
_entity_poly.pdbx_strand_id
1 'polypeptide(L)'
;MLLLIGVTALALVIPDLAWGGRRSSVARYLIPAFVGVQLAIAYCLSWQMSHRLPVRPGWQRKAWQLTVVTLYSVGILSCSVSAQATTWWNKYNSIYLVNVAAVVNQAEKPTLVTAGYPPIDLAYQLDPTVTMQSPSQAILPDSSVYVFSRSYSDKVLRETLAQNPAYQVVKTYEWRGKVEPAYETKVMLWQLAPSA
;
A
#
# COMPACT_ATOMS: atom_id res chain seq x y z
N MET A 1 -17.86 11.50 -20.52
CA MET A 1 -17.43 11.86 -19.16
C MET A 1 -18.49 11.48 -18.12
N LEU A 2 -19.72 12.00 -18.22
CA LEU A 2 -20.82 11.69 -17.29
C LEU A 2 -21.14 10.19 -17.18
N LEU A 3 -21.22 9.45 -18.30
CA LEU A 3 -21.44 8.01 -18.26
C LEU A 3 -20.26 7.26 -17.60
N LEU A 4 -19.02 7.68 -17.84
CA LEU A 4 -17.85 7.05 -17.25
C LEU A 4 -17.81 7.23 -15.73
N ILE A 5 -18.16 8.42 -15.23
CA ILE A 5 -18.23 8.71 -13.79
C ILE A 5 -19.45 8.03 -13.16
N GLY A 6 -20.64 8.28 -13.73
CA GLY A 6 -21.91 7.85 -13.16
C GLY A 6 -22.05 6.34 -13.14
N VAL A 7 -21.75 5.65 -14.25
CA VAL A 7 -21.90 4.20 -14.32
C VAL A 7 -20.92 3.50 -13.38
N THR A 8 -19.65 3.92 -13.34
CA THR A 8 -18.66 3.25 -12.47
C THR A 8 -18.88 3.54 -10.99
N ALA A 9 -19.26 4.76 -10.61
CA ALA A 9 -19.58 5.09 -9.23
C ALA A 9 -20.86 4.37 -8.77
N LEU A 10 -21.95 4.44 -9.55
CA LEU A 10 -23.22 3.83 -9.18
C LEU A 10 -23.15 2.30 -9.15
N ALA A 11 -22.45 1.68 -10.09
CA ALA A 11 -22.27 0.21 -10.11
C ALA A 11 -21.52 -0.32 -8.88
N LEU A 12 -20.74 0.51 -8.19
CA LEU A 12 -20.03 0.12 -6.96
C LEU A 12 -20.77 0.52 -5.69
N VAL A 13 -21.38 1.71 -5.67
CA VAL A 13 -22.07 2.24 -4.49
C VAL A 13 -23.42 1.56 -4.26
N ILE A 14 -24.21 1.31 -5.32
CA ILE A 14 -25.53 0.68 -5.20
C ILE A 14 -25.45 -0.71 -4.52
N PRO A 15 -24.62 -1.66 -4.98
CA PRO A 15 -24.56 -2.97 -4.34
C PRO A 15 -23.96 -2.91 -2.93
N ASP A 16 -23.04 -1.98 -2.68
CA ASP A 16 -22.49 -1.78 -1.34
C ASP A 16 -23.55 -1.30 -0.35
N LEU A 17 -24.43 -0.38 -0.77
CA LEU A 17 -25.50 0.17 0.07
C LEU A 17 -26.69 -0.79 0.23
N ALA A 18 -27.00 -1.57 -0.82
CA ALA A 18 -28.14 -2.49 -0.84
C ALA A 18 -27.85 -3.83 -0.15
N TRP A 19 -26.62 -4.36 -0.26
CA TRP A 19 -26.25 -5.69 0.25
C TRP A 19 -25.12 -5.67 1.30
N GLY A 20 -24.64 -4.49 1.73
CA GLY A 20 -23.62 -4.39 2.77
C GLY A 20 -22.20 -4.73 2.29
N GLY A 21 -21.79 -4.14 1.16
CA GLY A 21 -20.46 -4.34 0.57
C GLY A 21 -19.43 -3.28 0.98
N ARG A 22 -18.16 -3.53 0.64
CA ARG A 22 -17.03 -2.60 0.86
C ARG A 22 -16.27 -2.30 -0.45
N ARG A 23 -16.83 -2.64 -1.61
CA ARG A 23 -16.14 -2.52 -2.90
C ARG A 23 -15.90 -1.06 -3.26
N SER A 24 -16.85 -0.17 -3.01
CA SER A 24 -16.74 1.29 -3.15
C SER A 24 -15.64 1.91 -2.27
N SER A 25 -15.27 1.26 -1.17
CA SER A 25 -14.17 1.71 -0.30
C SER A 25 -12.77 1.41 -0.88
N VAL A 26 -12.69 0.57 -1.90
CA VAL A 26 -11.43 0.25 -2.57
C VAL A 26 -11.22 1.21 -3.74
N ALA A 27 -10.36 2.21 -3.53
CA ALA A 27 -10.09 3.27 -4.52
C ALA A 27 -9.76 2.76 -5.93
N ARG A 28 -9.18 1.55 -6.07
CA ARG A 28 -8.83 0.96 -7.37
C ARG A 28 -10.03 0.74 -8.29
N TYR A 29 -11.22 0.50 -7.75
CA TYR A 29 -12.42 0.30 -8.57
C TYR A 29 -13.03 1.63 -9.05
N LEU A 30 -12.69 2.73 -8.37
CA LEU A 30 -13.11 4.09 -8.74
C LEU A 30 -12.14 4.77 -9.72
N ILE A 31 -11.07 4.09 -10.17
CA ILE A 31 -10.11 4.65 -11.14
C ILE A 31 -10.81 5.24 -12.38
N PRO A 32 -11.77 4.54 -13.04
CA PRO A 32 -12.46 5.10 -14.21
C PRO A 32 -13.27 6.36 -13.86
N ALA A 33 -13.87 6.42 -12.68
CA ALA A 33 -14.59 7.60 -12.20
C ALA A 33 -13.63 8.78 -11.99
N PHE A 34 -12.46 8.54 -11.37
CA PHE A 34 -11.44 9.57 -11.15
C PHE A 34 -10.92 10.15 -12.46
N VAL A 35 -10.63 9.31 -13.46
CA VAL A 35 -10.22 9.75 -14.80
C VAL A 35 -11.34 10.57 -15.45
N GLY A 36 -12.59 10.13 -15.34
CA GLY A 36 -13.73 10.87 -15.85
C GLY A 36 -13.85 12.28 -15.24
N VAL A 37 -13.66 12.41 -13.92
CA VAL A 37 -13.67 13.70 -13.21
C VAL A 37 -12.51 14.58 -13.65
N GLN A 38 -11.29 14.05 -13.74
CA GLN A 38 -10.11 14.79 -14.22
C GLN A 38 -10.32 15.35 -15.63
N LEU A 39 -10.88 14.54 -16.53
CA LEU A 39 -11.21 14.98 -17.88
C LEU A 39 -12.29 16.07 -17.90
N ALA A 40 -13.32 15.97 -17.07
CA ALA A 40 -14.35 17.00 -16.96
C ALA A 40 -13.78 18.35 -16.48
N ILE A 41 -12.90 18.31 -15.48
CA ILE A 41 -12.20 19.50 -14.97
C ILE A 41 -11.29 20.08 -16.07
N ALA A 42 -10.49 19.25 -16.75
CA ALA A 42 -9.61 19.69 -17.83
C ALA A 42 -10.39 20.33 -18.98
N TYR A 43 -11.53 19.73 -19.36
CA TYR A 43 -12.42 20.29 -20.36
C TYR A 43 -12.99 21.65 -19.93
N CYS A 44 -13.47 21.76 -18.68
CA CYS A 44 -13.96 23.02 -18.13
C CYS A 44 -12.88 24.10 -18.18
N LEU A 45 -11.67 23.83 -17.70
CA LEU A 45 -10.56 24.78 -17.70
C LEU A 45 -10.17 25.20 -19.13
N SER A 46 -10.08 24.25 -20.05
CA SER A 46 -9.79 24.50 -21.47
C SER A 46 -10.87 25.36 -22.14
N TRP A 47 -12.14 25.06 -21.86
CA TRP A 47 -13.27 25.85 -22.33
C TRP A 47 -13.20 27.30 -21.81
N GLN A 48 -12.87 27.48 -20.53
CA GLN A 48 -12.79 28.79 -19.89
C GLN A 48 -11.62 29.65 -20.42
N MET A 49 -10.56 29.01 -20.92
CA MET A 49 -9.39 29.66 -21.51
C MET A 49 -9.49 29.91 -23.03
N SER A 50 -10.48 29.32 -23.70
CA SER A 50 -10.60 29.34 -25.16
C SER A 50 -11.04 30.71 -25.71
N HIS A 51 -10.45 31.12 -26.83
CA HIS A 51 -10.75 32.39 -27.54
C HIS A 51 -12.15 32.44 -28.18
N ARG A 52 -12.91 31.33 -28.12
CA ARG A 52 -14.20 31.19 -28.79
C ARG A 52 -15.38 31.79 -28.01
N LEU A 53 -15.15 32.35 -26.82
CA LEU A 53 -16.18 32.98 -26.00
C LEU A 53 -16.17 34.50 -26.23
N PRO A 54 -17.18 35.08 -26.91
CA PRO A 54 -17.14 36.46 -27.41
C PRO A 54 -17.31 37.56 -26.34
N VAL A 55 -17.55 37.23 -25.07
CA VAL A 55 -17.99 38.22 -24.04
C VAL A 55 -17.16 38.16 -22.75
N ARG A 56 -15.84 37.93 -22.82
CA ARG A 56 -15.01 37.86 -21.60
C ARG A 56 -13.97 38.98 -21.50
N PRO A 57 -13.94 39.74 -20.39
CA PRO A 57 -12.87 40.70 -20.14
C PRO A 57 -11.52 40.00 -20.01
N GLY A 58 -10.46 40.59 -20.56
CA GLY A 58 -9.13 39.98 -20.65
C GLY A 58 -8.50 39.57 -19.30
N TRP A 59 -8.91 40.20 -18.20
CA TRP A 59 -8.46 39.84 -16.84
C TRP A 59 -8.99 38.49 -16.37
N GLN A 60 -10.24 38.13 -16.69
CA GLN A 60 -10.80 36.81 -16.33
C GLN A 60 -10.03 35.68 -17.01
N ARG A 61 -9.57 35.90 -18.24
CA ARG A 61 -8.74 34.91 -18.95
C ARG A 61 -7.38 34.72 -18.29
N LYS A 62 -6.72 35.81 -17.88
CA LYS A 62 -5.45 35.75 -17.13
C LYS A 62 -5.64 35.03 -15.78
N ALA A 63 -6.77 35.25 -15.11
CA ALA A 63 -7.10 34.53 -13.89
C ALA A 63 -7.23 33.01 -14.13
N TRP A 64 -7.93 32.57 -15.18
CA TRP A 64 -8.02 31.15 -15.52
C TRP A 64 -6.67 30.53 -15.91
N GLN A 65 -5.84 31.27 -16.65
CA GLN A 65 -4.46 30.85 -16.95
C GLN A 65 -3.64 30.66 -15.68
N LEU A 66 -3.72 31.61 -14.74
CA LEU A 66 -3.06 31.51 -13.45
C LEU A 66 -3.56 30.31 -12.66
N THR A 67 -4.88 30.09 -12.58
CA THR A 67 -5.48 28.92 -11.92
C THR A 67 -4.92 27.61 -12.47
N VAL A 68 -4.83 27.49 -13.79
CA VAL A 68 -4.27 26.29 -14.43
C VAL A 68 -2.80 26.10 -14.06
N VAL A 69 -1.98 27.14 -14.18
CA VAL A 69 -0.56 27.07 -13.80
C VAL A 69 -0.41 26.65 -12.34
N THR A 70 -1.13 27.31 -11.42
CA THR A 70 -1.09 26.97 -9.99
C THR A 70 -1.52 25.53 -9.74
N LEU A 71 -2.61 25.07 -10.37
CA LEU A 71 -3.12 23.71 -10.19
C LEU A 71 -2.12 22.65 -10.69
N TYR A 72 -1.47 22.88 -11.82
CA TYR A 72 -0.41 21.99 -12.31
C TYR A 72 0.82 22.01 -11.40
N SER A 73 1.27 23.19 -10.95
CA SER A 73 2.41 23.30 -10.04
C SER A 73 2.16 22.57 -8.73
N VAL A 74 1.00 22.76 -8.11
CA VAL A 74 0.60 22.05 -6.89
C VAL A 74 0.49 20.55 -7.13
N GLY A 75 -0.08 20.13 -8.27
CA GLY A 75 -0.17 18.72 -8.65
C GLY A 75 1.19 18.06 -8.79
N ILE A 76 2.14 18.72 -9.46
CA ILE A 76 3.52 18.22 -9.61
C ILE A 76 4.19 18.12 -8.25
N LEU A 77 4.13 19.15 -7.42
CA LEU A 77 4.68 19.13 -6.06
C LEU A 77 4.09 17.99 -5.23
N SER A 78 2.77 17.81 -5.28
CA SER A 78 2.07 16.72 -4.60
C SER A 78 2.56 15.35 -5.09
N CYS A 79 2.73 15.16 -6.40
CA CYS A 79 3.27 13.94 -6.98
C CYS A 79 4.72 13.69 -6.54
N SER A 80 5.55 14.73 -6.50
CA SER A 80 6.94 14.64 -6.05
C SER A 80 7.06 14.25 -4.57
N VAL A 81 6.20 14.81 -3.70
CA VAL A 81 6.13 14.41 -2.29
C VAL A 81 5.64 12.97 -2.16
N SER A 82 4.61 12.61 -2.92
CA SER A 82 4.04 11.26 -2.88
C SER A 82 5.00 10.18 -3.39
N ALA A 83 5.80 10.49 -4.42
CA ALA A 83 6.77 9.56 -5.00
C ALA A 83 7.94 9.25 -4.06
N GLN A 84 8.31 10.19 -3.18
CA GLN A 84 9.39 10.02 -2.20
C GLN A 84 8.92 9.40 -0.89
N ALA A 85 7.61 9.29 -0.67
CA ALA A 85 7.07 8.73 0.57
C ALA A 85 7.27 7.21 0.63
N THR A 86 7.91 6.73 1.71
CA THR A 86 8.13 5.29 1.96
C THR A 86 6.82 4.52 2.04
N THR A 87 5.83 5.11 2.73
CA THR A 87 4.45 4.60 2.82
C THR A 87 3.47 5.74 2.57
N TRP A 88 2.28 5.41 2.07
CA TRP A 88 1.22 6.39 1.79
C TRP A 88 -0.13 5.84 2.23
N TRP A 89 -1.16 6.68 2.25
CA TRP A 89 -2.50 6.32 2.78
C TRP A 89 -3.11 5.08 2.11
N ASN A 90 -2.76 4.81 0.86
CA ASN A 90 -3.24 3.65 0.10
C ASN A 90 -2.48 2.34 0.38
N LYS A 91 -1.39 2.38 1.16
CA LYS A 91 -0.57 1.22 1.55
C LYS A 91 -0.84 0.76 3.00
N TYR A 92 -2.07 0.95 3.50
CA TYR A 92 -2.42 0.68 4.89
C TYR A 92 -2.05 -0.73 5.40
N ASN A 93 -2.18 -1.75 4.55
CA ASN A 93 -1.82 -3.14 4.89
C ASN A 93 -0.30 -3.39 4.99
N SER A 94 0.52 -2.45 4.53
CA SER A 94 1.97 -2.58 4.41
C SER A 94 2.73 -1.57 5.28
N ILE A 95 2.03 -0.76 6.10
CA ILE A 95 2.64 0.31 6.91
C ILE A 95 3.76 -0.24 7.81
N TYR A 96 3.52 -1.37 8.49
CA TYR A 96 4.46 -1.96 9.44
C TYR A 96 5.56 -2.81 8.80
N LEU A 97 5.55 -2.99 7.47
CA LEU A 97 6.61 -3.73 6.78
C LEU A 97 7.96 -3.01 6.87
N VAL A 98 7.93 -1.67 6.93
CA VAL A 98 9.14 -0.86 7.15
C VAL A 98 9.80 -1.25 8.47
N ASN A 99 9.00 -1.46 9.52
CA ASN A 99 9.51 -1.87 10.83
C ASN A 99 10.06 -3.30 10.81
N VAL A 100 9.39 -4.21 10.09
CA VAL A 100 9.88 -5.59 9.92
C VAL A 100 11.22 -5.59 9.20
N ALA A 101 11.33 -4.89 8.06
CA ALA A 101 12.58 -4.79 7.32
C ALA A 101 13.69 -4.18 8.17
N ALA A 102 13.39 -3.13 8.94
CA ALA A 102 14.36 -2.51 9.84
C ALA A 102 14.90 -3.47 10.90
N VAL A 103 14.09 -4.39 11.43
CA VAL A 103 14.54 -5.40 12.39
C VAL A 103 15.36 -6.50 11.70
N VAL A 104 14.87 -7.02 10.57
CA VAL A 104 15.52 -8.13 9.86
C VAL A 104 16.89 -7.70 9.30
N ASN A 105 16.99 -6.49 8.73
CA ASN A 105 18.23 -5.98 8.14
C ASN A 105 19.36 -5.71 9.16
N GLN A 106 19.07 -5.68 10.46
CA GLN A 106 20.09 -5.51 11.50
C GLN A 106 20.85 -6.79 11.84
N ALA A 107 20.35 -7.94 11.40
CA ALA A 107 20.96 -9.22 11.71
C ALA A 107 21.99 -9.63 10.65
N GLU A 108 23.00 -10.39 11.06
CA GLU A 108 23.97 -10.97 10.14
C GLU A 108 23.35 -12.14 9.38
N LYS A 109 23.34 -12.06 8.03
CA LYS A 109 22.81 -13.08 7.10
C LYS A 109 21.44 -13.62 7.53
N PRO A 110 20.40 -12.77 7.60
CA PRO A 110 19.11 -13.18 8.12
C PRO A 110 18.37 -14.08 7.12
N THR A 111 17.70 -15.09 7.65
CA THR A 111 16.77 -15.94 6.90
C THR A 111 15.34 -15.56 7.30
N LEU A 112 14.58 -15.05 6.33
CA LEU A 112 13.18 -14.65 6.52
C LEU A 112 12.25 -15.76 5.99
N VAL A 113 11.53 -16.41 6.90
CA VAL A 113 10.55 -17.44 6.60
C VAL A 113 9.17 -16.81 6.43
N THR A 114 8.55 -17.01 5.27
CA THR A 114 7.23 -16.44 4.94
C THR A 114 6.32 -17.50 4.30
N ALA A 115 5.05 -17.56 4.68
CA ALA A 115 4.11 -18.48 4.02
C ALA A 115 3.57 -17.93 2.71
N GLY A 116 3.59 -18.77 1.66
CA GLY A 116 3.01 -18.45 0.37
C GLY A 116 3.93 -17.62 -0.53
N TYR A 117 3.38 -16.60 -1.19
CA TYR A 117 4.16 -15.71 -2.03
C TYR A 117 5.05 -14.80 -1.19
N PRO A 118 6.33 -14.60 -1.58
CA PRO A 118 7.19 -13.66 -0.89
C PRO A 118 6.49 -12.31 -0.84
N PRO A 119 6.45 -11.63 0.32
CA PRO A 119 5.85 -10.31 0.43
C PRO A 119 6.66 -9.33 -0.42
N ILE A 120 6.26 -9.15 -1.68
CA ILE A 120 6.97 -8.30 -2.66
C ILE A 120 7.03 -6.85 -2.16
N ASP A 121 6.01 -6.43 -1.41
CA ASP A 121 5.92 -5.15 -0.70
C ASP A 121 6.87 -5.03 0.49
N LEU A 122 7.48 -6.13 0.95
CA LEU A 122 8.60 -6.14 1.91
C LEU A 122 9.95 -6.31 1.18
N ALA A 123 9.98 -7.08 0.09
CA ALA A 123 11.21 -7.44 -0.62
C ALA A 123 12.08 -6.24 -1.03
N TYR A 124 11.48 -5.13 -1.43
CA TYR A 124 12.24 -3.93 -1.83
C TYR A 124 12.91 -3.19 -0.66
N GLN A 125 12.52 -3.49 0.58
CA GLN A 125 13.07 -2.87 1.80
C GLN A 125 14.11 -3.76 2.47
N LEU A 126 14.20 -5.03 2.07
CA LEU A 126 15.15 -5.97 2.63
C LEU A 126 16.54 -5.78 2.02
N ASP A 127 17.56 -5.98 2.85
CA ASP A 127 18.95 -6.01 2.39
C ASP A 127 19.14 -7.18 1.38
N PRO A 128 19.98 -7.02 0.34
CA PRO A 128 20.31 -8.11 -0.60
C PRO A 128 20.84 -9.39 0.06
N THR A 129 21.34 -9.29 1.30
CA THR A 129 21.82 -10.44 2.10
C THR A 129 20.71 -11.27 2.74
N VAL A 130 19.47 -10.75 2.77
CA VAL A 130 18.33 -11.47 3.37
C VAL A 130 17.89 -12.61 2.45
N THR A 131 17.91 -13.83 2.96
CA THR A 131 17.41 -15.00 2.23
C THR A 131 15.96 -15.27 2.60
N MET A 132 15.07 -15.38 1.61
CA MET A 132 13.67 -15.73 1.85
C MET A 132 13.44 -17.22 1.67
N GLN A 133 12.75 -17.85 2.62
CA GLN A 133 12.47 -19.29 2.60
C GLN A 133 10.99 -19.59 2.88
N SER A 134 10.57 -20.75 2.37
CA SER A 134 9.26 -21.33 2.69
C SER A 134 9.31 -22.01 4.06
N PRO A 135 8.20 -22.06 4.84
CA PRO A 135 8.14 -22.77 6.12
C PRO A 135 8.43 -24.28 6.00
N SER A 136 8.29 -24.82 4.79
CA SER A 136 8.54 -26.22 4.46
C SER A 136 10.02 -26.54 4.17
N GLN A 137 10.91 -25.54 4.11
CA GLN A 137 12.33 -25.74 3.85
C GLN A 137 13.12 -25.83 5.16
N ALA A 138 14.24 -26.56 5.13
CA ALA A 138 15.19 -26.59 6.23
C ALA A 138 15.85 -25.22 6.40
N ILE A 139 15.97 -24.79 7.65
CA ILE A 139 16.62 -23.53 8.01
C ILE A 139 18.11 -23.59 7.66
N LEU A 140 18.65 -22.50 7.09
CA LEU A 140 20.07 -22.41 6.80
C LEU A 140 20.89 -22.39 8.11
N PRO A 141 21.95 -23.20 8.22
CA PRO A 141 22.86 -23.16 9.36
C PRO A 141 23.54 -21.79 9.47
N ASP A 142 23.85 -21.38 10.71
CA ASP A 142 24.52 -20.11 11.04
C ASP A 142 23.81 -18.84 10.54
N SER A 143 22.47 -18.90 10.42
CA SER A 143 21.65 -17.75 10.02
C SER A 143 20.74 -17.28 11.14
N SER A 144 20.52 -15.95 11.23
CA SER A 144 19.51 -15.40 12.13
C SER A 144 18.11 -15.62 11.54
N VAL A 145 17.30 -16.45 12.18
CA VAL A 145 16.01 -16.88 11.62
C VAL A 145 14.88 -15.99 12.10
N TYR A 146 14.13 -15.46 11.13
CA TYR A 146 12.95 -14.64 11.38
C TYR A 146 11.74 -15.27 10.69
N VAL A 147 10.67 -15.52 11.43
CA VAL A 147 9.40 -15.98 10.86
C VAL A 147 8.44 -14.80 10.80
N PHE A 148 7.90 -14.53 9.62
CA PHE A 148 6.99 -13.42 9.38
C PHE A 148 5.57 -13.90 9.09
N SER A 149 4.59 -13.22 9.69
CA SER A 149 3.17 -13.47 9.43
C SER A 149 2.32 -12.20 9.42
N ARG A 150 1.27 -12.21 8.58
CA ARG A 150 0.20 -11.21 8.56
C ARG A 150 -1.09 -11.81 9.11
N SER A 151 -1.96 -10.97 9.67
CA SER A 151 -3.34 -11.34 10.03
C SER A 151 -3.47 -12.41 11.12
N TYR A 152 -2.78 -12.25 12.25
CA TYR A 152 -3.00 -13.06 13.46
C TYR A 152 -2.76 -14.57 13.30
N SER A 153 -2.10 -15.01 12.23
CA SER A 153 -1.89 -16.44 11.99
C SER A 153 -0.53 -16.90 12.50
N ASP A 154 -0.54 -17.73 13.54
CA ASP A 154 0.66 -18.45 14.00
C ASP A 154 0.92 -19.70 13.14
N LYS A 155 0.15 -19.92 12.06
CA LYS A 155 0.26 -21.10 11.21
C LYS A 155 1.66 -21.24 10.63
N VAL A 156 2.24 -20.14 10.14
CA VAL A 156 3.60 -20.09 9.60
C VAL A 156 4.61 -20.52 10.65
N LEU A 157 4.51 -19.96 11.86
CA LEU A 157 5.38 -20.29 12.99
C LEU A 157 5.27 -21.78 13.36
N ARG A 158 4.04 -22.30 13.47
CA ARG A 158 3.80 -23.70 13.81
C ARG A 158 4.36 -24.65 12.75
N GLU A 159 4.17 -24.33 11.47
CA GLU A 159 4.74 -25.11 10.36
C GLU A 159 6.27 -25.09 10.40
N THR A 160 6.89 -23.94 10.61
CA THR A 160 8.35 -23.82 10.72
C THR A 160 8.91 -24.61 11.90
N LEU A 161 8.28 -24.52 13.08
CA LEU A 161 8.71 -25.25 14.28
C LEU A 161 8.46 -26.76 14.18
N ALA A 162 7.39 -27.18 13.50
CA ALA A 162 7.13 -28.60 13.26
C ALA A 162 8.20 -29.25 12.37
N GLN A 163 8.75 -28.50 11.40
CA GLN A 163 9.85 -28.96 10.55
C GLN A 163 11.22 -28.82 11.22
N ASN A 164 11.37 -27.89 12.17
CA ASN A 164 12.63 -27.58 12.83
C ASN A 164 12.46 -27.61 14.37
N PRO A 165 12.28 -28.79 14.99
CA PRO A 165 11.97 -28.91 16.42
C PRO A 165 13.12 -28.45 17.33
N ALA A 166 14.34 -28.36 16.80
CA ALA A 166 15.52 -27.87 17.51
C ALA A 166 15.55 -26.34 17.65
N TYR A 167 14.52 -25.61 17.22
CA TYR A 167 14.44 -24.16 17.32
C TYR A 167 13.33 -23.74 18.28
N GLN A 168 13.57 -22.64 18.99
CA GLN A 168 12.59 -22.01 19.89
C GLN A 168 12.50 -20.51 19.62
N VAL A 169 11.35 -19.94 19.95
CA VAL A 169 11.11 -18.49 19.84
C VAL A 169 11.87 -17.78 20.95
N VAL A 170 12.81 -16.91 20.58
CA VAL A 170 13.57 -16.08 21.52
C VAL A 170 12.94 -14.71 21.69
N LYS A 171 12.41 -14.15 20.60
CA LYS A 171 11.83 -12.80 20.61
C LYS A 171 10.63 -12.70 19.69
N THR A 172 9.64 -11.94 20.12
CA THR A 172 8.42 -11.66 19.37
C THR A 172 8.29 -10.16 19.18
N TYR A 173 8.06 -9.74 17.94
CA TYR A 173 7.73 -8.37 17.59
C TYR A 173 6.30 -8.33 17.06
N GLU A 174 5.50 -7.42 17.60
CA GLU A 174 4.13 -7.20 17.21
C GLU A 174 3.93 -5.74 16.84
N TRP A 175 3.38 -5.51 15.64
CA TRP A 175 2.91 -4.19 15.24
C TRP A 175 1.43 -4.25 14.91
N ARG A 176 0.67 -3.32 15.50
CA ARG A 176 -0.78 -3.23 15.33
C ARG A 176 -1.19 -1.80 15.04
N GLY A 177 -2.02 -1.65 14.03
CA GLY A 177 -2.61 -0.38 13.64
C GLY A 177 -4.07 -0.54 13.26
N LYS A 178 -4.89 0.44 13.64
CA LYS A 178 -6.24 0.59 13.12
C LYS A 178 -6.23 1.73 12.11
N VAL A 179 -6.62 1.43 10.88
CA VAL A 179 -6.98 2.44 9.89
C VAL A 179 -8.51 2.48 9.87
N GLU A 180 -9.06 3.53 10.47
CA GLU A 180 -10.51 3.75 10.56
C GLU A 180 -11.17 3.81 9.17
N PRO A 181 -12.41 3.33 9.02
CA PRO A 181 -13.27 2.75 10.06
C PRO A 181 -13.21 1.22 10.14
N ALA A 182 -12.44 0.51 9.28
CA ALA A 182 -12.71 -0.92 9.10
C ALA A 182 -11.52 -1.80 8.66
N TYR A 183 -10.27 -1.31 8.72
CA TYR A 183 -9.09 -2.13 8.47
C TYR A 183 -8.17 -2.14 9.69
N GLU A 184 -7.97 -3.32 10.26
CA GLU A 184 -6.98 -3.55 11.29
C GLU A 184 -5.80 -4.31 10.67
N THR A 185 -4.61 -3.73 10.79
CA THR A 185 -3.39 -4.34 10.29
C THR A 185 -2.58 -4.80 11.49
N LYS A 186 -2.36 -6.11 11.59
CA LYS A 186 -1.43 -6.71 12.55
C LYS A 186 -0.36 -7.51 11.83
N VAL A 187 0.88 -7.24 12.20
CA VAL A 187 2.08 -7.88 11.68
C VAL A 187 2.85 -8.49 12.84
N MET A 188 3.24 -9.74 12.68
CA MET A 188 4.02 -10.49 13.67
C MET A 188 5.35 -10.91 13.04
N LEU A 189 6.42 -10.80 13.83
CA LEU A 189 7.75 -11.30 13.49
C LEU A 189 8.31 -12.04 14.70
N TRP A 190 8.72 -13.29 14.51
CA TRP A 190 9.35 -14.09 15.55
C TRP A 190 10.82 -14.33 15.19
N GLN A 191 11.70 -14.15 16.16
CA GLN A 191 13.10 -14.52 16.04
C GLN A 191 13.29 -15.91 16.66
N LEU A 192 13.86 -16.84 15.90
CA LEU A 192 14.15 -18.19 16.37
C LEU A 192 15.64 -18.35 16.65
N ALA A 193 15.96 -19.17 17.65
CA ALA A 193 17.31 -19.65 17.90
C ALA A 193 17.28 -21.15 18.25
N PRO A 194 18.40 -21.87 18.10
CA PRO A 194 18.50 -23.25 18.54
C PRO A 194 18.14 -23.40 20.03
N SER A 195 17.36 -24.44 20.36
CA SER A 195 17.15 -24.85 21.75
C SER A 195 18.48 -25.40 22.28
N ALA A 196 19.03 -24.73 23.29
CA ALA A 196 20.20 -25.20 24.02
C ALA A 196 19.92 -26.52 24.77
#